data_AF-A0A945YSD0-F1
#
_entry.id   AF-A0A945YSD0-F1
#
_cell.length_a   1.000
_cell.length_b   1.000
_cell.length_c   1.000
_cell.angle_alpha   90.00
_cell.angle_beta   90.00
_cell.angle_gamma   90.00
#
_symmetry.space_group_name_H-M   'P 1'
#
loop_
_entity.id
_entity.type
_entity.pdbx_description
1 polymer ?
#
loop_
_entity_poly.entity_id
_entity_poly.type
_entity_poly.pdbx_seq_one_letter_code
_entity_poly.pdbx_strand_id
1 'polypeptide(L)'
;EMSRRMVRQDWSSWNLDIVCPMNYHHFYNEDLDWIKFSVEQGIKEIGTQVEYFSGLFVGSLPPIELKEAIKKSIDGGATGVNFFSIKNLTEEHLKIIKSI
;
A
#
# COMPACT_ATOMS: atom_id res chain seq x y z
N GLU A 1 -13.42 -1.45 -4.48
CA GLU A 1 -14.81 -1.21 -4.03
C GLU A 1 -14.91 -0.12 -2.95
N MET A 2 -14.07 -0.19 -1.91
CA MET A 2 -14.12 0.73 -0.75
C MET A 2 -13.99 2.20 -1.14
N SER A 3 -13.03 2.54 -2.01
CA SER A 3 -12.81 3.91 -2.50
C SER A 3 -14.05 4.50 -3.18
N ARG A 4 -14.72 3.73 -4.04
CA ARG A 4 -15.94 4.14 -4.74
C ARG A 4 -17.10 4.39 -3.76
N ARG A 5 -17.27 3.54 -2.75
CA ARG A 5 -18.39 3.63 -1.81
C ARG A 5 -18.18 4.68 -0.73
N MET A 6 -16.98 4.77 -0.18
CA MET A 6 -16.68 5.64 0.97
C MET A 6 -16.36 7.08 0.55
N VAL A 7 -15.63 7.24 -0.56
CA VAL A 7 -15.08 8.55 -0.98
C VAL A 7 -15.34 8.89 -2.45
N ARG A 8 -16.18 8.11 -3.14
CA ARG A 8 -16.58 8.33 -4.54
C ARG A 8 -15.41 8.35 -5.53
N GLN A 9 -14.35 7.62 -5.22
CA GLN A 9 -13.17 7.49 -6.08
C GLN A 9 -13.18 6.12 -6.77
N ASP A 10 -13.59 6.10 -8.04
CA ASP A 10 -13.67 4.90 -8.86
C ASP A 10 -12.44 4.78 -9.77
N TRP A 11 -11.26 4.67 -9.17
CA TRP A 11 -9.98 4.69 -9.91
C TRP A 11 -9.90 3.64 -11.03
N SER A 12 -10.57 2.49 -10.87
CA SER A 12 -10.65 1.43 -11.87
C SER A 12 -11.31 1.85 -13.19
N SER A 13 -12.15 2.89 -13.19
CA SER A 13 -12.78 3.43 -14.41
C SER A 13 -12.05 4.63 -15.00
N TRP A 14 -11.00 5.11 -14.34
CA TRP A 14 -10.23 6.27 -14.78
C TRP A 14 -9.08 5.85 -15.69
N ASN A 15 -8.71 6.72 -16.64
CA ASN A 15 -7.53 6.50 -17.48
C ASN A 15 -6.29 7.02 -16.75
N LEU A 16 -5.61 6.14 -16.02
CA LEU A 16 -4.46 6.46 -15.17
C LEU A 16 -3.26 5.59 -15.54
N ASP A 17 -2.06 6.16 -15.43
CA ASP A 17 -0.81 5.38 -15.54
C ASP A 17 -0.46 4.69 -14.22
N ILE A 18 -0.73 5.36 -13.09
CA ILE A 18 -0.32 4.93 -11.74
C ILE A 18 -1.45 5.18 -10.73
N VAL A 19 -1.64 4.24 -9.81
CA VAL A 19 -2.44 4.42 -8.59
C VAL A 19 -1.59 4.18 -7.35
N CYS A 20 -1.86 4.97 -6.31
CA CYS A 20 -1.20 4.82 -5.00
C CYS A 20 -2.23 4.67 -3.86
N PRO A 21 -3.01 3.58 -3.79
CA PRO A 21 -4.02 3.43 -2.76
C PRO A 21 -3.42 3.40 -1.35
N MET A 22 -4.13 3.97 -0.40
CA MET A 22 -3.70 4.08 1.00
C MET A 22 -4.03 2.78 1.76
N ASN A 23 -3.17 1.76 1.64
CA ASN A 23 -3.31 0.46 2.31
C ASN A 23 -2.93 0.54 3.81
N TYR A 24 -3.60 1.43 4.54
CA TYR A 24 -3.28 1.74 5.94
C TYR A 24 -4.03 0.82 6.91
N HIS A 25 -3.59 -0.44 7.03
CA HIS A 25 -4.20 -1.49 7.86
C HIS A 25 -4.65 -1.02 9.26
N HIS A 26 -3.85 -0.18 9.94
CA HIS A 26 -4.16 0.34 11.27
C HIS A 26 -5.48 1.13 11.33
N PHE A 27 -5.82 1.93 10.31
CA PHE A 27 -7.10 2.67 10.30
C PHE A 27 -8.32 1.77 10.06
N TYR A 28 -8.08 0.52 9.66
CA TYR A 28 -9.11 -0.51 9.50
C TYR A 28 -9.13 -1.50 10.67
N ASN A 29 -8.25 -1.34 11.68
CA ASN A 29 -8.03 -2.29 12.78
C ASN A 29 -7.67 -3.70 12.29
N GLU A 30 -6.92 -3.77 11.19
CA GLU A 30 -6.49 -5.02 10.56
C GLU A 30 -5.00 -5.27 10.78
N ASP A 31 -4.52 -6.48 10.47
CA ASP A 31 -3.11 -6.86 10.57
C ASP A 31 -2.33 -6.65 9.25
N LEU A 32 -1.08 -7.12 9.19
CA LEU A 32 -0.26 -7.00 7.99
C LEU A 32 -0.70 -7.91 6.83
N ASP A 33 -1.41 -9.01 7.10
CA ASP A 33 -1.93 -9.89 6.05
C ASP A 33 -3.06 -9.19 5.28
N TRP A 34 -3.80 -8.30 5.93
CA TRP A 34 -4.78 -7.45 5.27
C TRP A 34 -4.16 -6.56 4.18
N ILE A 35 -2.90 -6.12 4.32
CA ILE A 35 -2.22 -5.34 3.27
C ILE A 35 -2.19 -6.15 1.98
N LYS A 36 -1.75 -7.41 2.04
CA LYS A 36 -1.71 -8.30 0.88
C LYS A 36 -3.10 -8.47 0.29
N PHE A 37 -4.09 -8.80 1.12
CA PHE A 37 -5.48 -8.94 0.69
C PHE A 37 -5.99 -7.68 -0.02
N SER A 38 -5.75 -6.50 0.56
CA SER A 38 -6.19 -5.22 0.03
C SER A 38 -5.55 -4.91 -1.32
N VAL A 39 -4.25 -5.18 -1.48
CA VAL A 39 -3.55 -5.06 -2.76
C VAL A 39 -4.14 -6.03 -3.80
N GLU A 40 -4.33 -7.30 -3.46
CA GLU A 40 -4.91 -8.28 -4.39
C GLU A 40 -6.30 -7.87 -4.89
N GLN A 41 -7.14 -7.29 -4.02
CA GLN A 41 -8.44 -6.75 -4.44
C GLN A 41 -8.26 -5.55 -5.38
N GLY A 42 -7.34 -4.64 -5.05
CA GLY A 42 -7.01 -3.49 -5.90
C GLY A 42 -6.56 -3.91 -7.29
N ILE A 43 -5.59 -4.84 -7.37
CA ILE A 43 -5.06 -5.40 -8.63
C ILE A 43 -6.15 -6.07 -9.47
N LYS A 44 -7.13 -6.74 -8.87
CA LYS A 44 -8.25 -7.34 -9.60
C LYS A 44 -9.20 -6.30 -10.20
N GLU A 45 -9.30 -5.13 -9.59
CA GLU A 45 -10.19 -4.05 -10.03
C GLU A 45 -9.53 -3.15 -11.08
N ILE A 46 -8.23 -2.90 -10.97
CA ILE A 46 -7.50 -2.11 -11.96
C ILE A 46 -7.09 -2.97 -13.16
N GLY A 47 -7.14 -2.40 -14.36
CA GLY A 47 -6.68 -3.09 -15.57
C GLY A 47 -5.17 -3.33 -15.55
N THR A 48 -4.69 -4.28 -16.35
CA THR A 48 -3.27 -4.71 -16.40
C THR A 48 -2.28 -3.64 -16.90
N GLN A 49 -2.76 -2.47 -17.33
CA GLN A 49 -1.94 -1.37 -17.86
C GLN A 49 -1.62 -0.30 -16.81
N VAL A 50 -2.19 -0.39 -15.60
CA VAL A 50 -2.01 0.62 -14.55
C VAL A 50 -1.03 0.09 -13.51
N GLU A 51 0.00 0.87 -13.16
CA GLU A 51 0.92 0.50 -12.08
C GLU A 51 0.29 0.73 -10.72
N TYR A 52 0.47 -0.22 -9.81
CA TYR A 52 -0.06 -0.16 -8.45
C TYR A 52 1.08 0.00 -7.45
N PHE A 53 1.11 1.12 -6.73
CA PHE A 53 2.00 1.32 -5.60
C PHE A 53 1.21 1.26 -4.29
N SER A 54 1.55 0.32 -3.42
CA SER A 54 0.90 0.19 -2.12
C SER A 54 1.36 1.32 -1.20
N GLY A 55 0.42 2.18 -0.82
CA GLY A 55 0.64 3.27 0.12
C GLY A 55 0.69 2.76 1.54
N LEU A 56 1.87 2.79 2.16
CA LEU A 56 2.10 2.34 3.52
C LEU A 56 2.20 3.52 4.49
N PHE A 57 1.42 3.46 5.58
CA PHE A 57 1.49 4.46 6.64
C PHE A 57 2.55 4.09 7.69
N VAL A 58 3.73 4.70 7.57
CA VAL A 58 4.89 4.50 8.46
C VAL A 58 4.57 4.85 9.91
N GLY A 59 3.65 5.79 10.15
CA GLY A 59 3.27 6.18 11.52
C GLY A 59 2.70 5.03 12.36
N SER A 60 2.21 3.97 11.72
CA SER A 60 1.69 2.77 12.37
C SER A 60 2.46 1.51 11.99
N LEU A 61 3.65 1.64 11.38
CA LEU A 61 4.50 0.52 11.01
C LEU A 61 5.83 0.71 11.74
N PRO A 62 6.08 0.04 12.87
CA PRO A 62 7.40 0.04 13.47
C PRO A 62 8.44 -0.58 12.51
N PRO A 63 9.74 -0.28 12.66
CA PRO A 63 10.76 -0.74 11.72
C PRO A 63 10.72 -2.27 11.49
N ILE A 64 10.53 -3.04 12.56
CA ILE A 64 10.47 -4.51 12.50
C ILE A 64 9.35 -5.05 11.59
N GLU A 65 8.25 -4.32 11.46
CA GLU A 65 7.09 -4.69 10.64
C GLU A 65 7.17 -4.15 9.21
N LEU A 66 7.93 -3.05 9.00
CA LEU A 66 8.01 -2.39 7.69
C LEU A 66 8.44 -3.36 6.58
N LYS A 67 9.46 -4.21 6.84
CA LYS A 67 9.95 -5.17 5.85
C LYS A 67 8.86 -6.15 5.42
N GLU A 68 8.07 -6.65 6.36
CA GLU A 68 6.98 -7.58 6.07
C GLU A 68 5.84 -6.85 5.35
N ALA A 69 5.48 -5.63 5.75
CA ALA A 69 4.47 -4.82 5.07
C ALA A 69 4.82 -4.56 3.58
N ILE A 70 6.10 -4.29 3.29
CA ILE A 70 6.61 -4.15 1.93
C ILE A 70 6.46 -5.47 1.19
N LYS A 71 6.93 -6.58 1.78
CA LYS A 71 6.82 -7.90 1.18
C LYS A 71 5.37 -8.29 0.88
N LYS A 72 4.44 -8.10 1.83
CA LYS A 72 3.00 -8.35 1.65
C LYS A 72 2.40 -7.54 0.50
N SER A 73 2.86 -6.30 0.33
CA SER A 73 2.43 -5.45 -0.79
C SER A 73 2.87 -6.05 -2.12
N ILE A 74 4.14 -6.43 -2.25
CA ILE A 74 4.69 -7.03 -3.49
C ILE A 74 4.08 -8.40 -3.75
N ASP A 75 3.94 -9.25 -2.73
CA ASP A 75 3.31 -10.57 -2.82
C ASP A 75 1.83 -10.49 -3.23
N GLY A 76 1.17 -9.36 -2.98
CA GLY A 76 -0.20 -9.07 -3.44
C GLY A 76 -0.29 -8.59 -4.89
N GLY A 77 0.85 -8.36 -5.55
CA GLY A 77 0.94 -7.93 -6.94
C GLY A 77 1.21 -6.44 -7.14
N ALA A 78 1.53 -5.68 -6.09
CA ALA A 78 1.92 -4.28 -6.26
C ALA A 78 3.23 -4.18 -7.05
N THR A 79 3.31 -3.21 -7.96
CA THR A 79 4.54 -2.82 -8.66
C THR A 79 5.61 -2.33 -7.68
N GLY A 80 5.18 -1.68 -6.60
CA GLY A 80 6.05 -1.16 -5.56
C GLY A 80 5.29 -0.66 -4.35
N VAL A 81 5.98 0.12 -3.51
CA VAL A 81 5.41 0.77 -2.33
C VAL A 81 5.75 2.25 -2.32
N ASN A 82 4.90 3.05 -1.66
CA ASN A 82 5.21 4.43 -1.31
C ASN A 82 4.85 4.70 0.16
N PHE A 83 5.59 5.60 0.82
CA PHE A 83 5.52 5.77 2.27
C PHE A 83 4.86 7.09 2.67
N PHE A 84 4.01 7.04 3.70
CA PHE A 84 3.33 8.19 4.30
C PHE A 84 3.42 8.20 5.83
N SER A 85 3.49 9.32 6.53
CA SER A 85 4.07 10.59 6.10
C SER A 85 5.59 10.54 6.31
N ILE A 86 6.36 11.21 5.45
CA ILE A 86 7.83 11.24 5.49
C ILE A 86 8.40 11.60 6.88
N LYS A 87 7.67 12.38 7.68
CA LYS A 87 8.08 12.77 9.04
C LYS A 87 8.17 11.60 10.03
N ASN A 88 7.51 10.48 9.74
CA ASN A 88 7.52 9.30 10.60
C ASN A 88 8.64 8.31 10.25
N LEU A 89 9.37 8.54 9.16
CA LEU A 89 10.52 7.71 8.81
C LEU A 89 11.68 8.00 9.76
N THR A 90 12.15 6.96 10.44
CA THR A 90 13.34 6.99 11.27
C THR A 90 14.54 6.41 10.52
N GLU A 91 15.76 6.62 11.03
CA GLU A 91 16.97 6.01 10.47
C GLU A 91 16.88 4.48 10.38
N GLU A 92 16.16 3.83 11.30
CA GLU A 92 15.95 2.38 11.26
C GLU A 92 15.05 1.96 10.10
N HIS A 93 13.95 2.69 9.85
CA HIS A 93 13.13 2.48 8.67
C HIS A 93 13.96 2.66 7.39
N LEU A 94 14.78 3.72 7.32
CA LEU A 94 15.62 3.98 6.15
C LEU A 94 16.65 2.87 5.90
N LYS A 95 17.25 2.31 6.95
CA LYS A 95 18.15 1.15 6.84
C LYS A 95 17.44 -0.07 6.27
N ILE A 96 16.21 -0.32 6.69
CA ILE A 96 15.40 -1.43 6.18
C ILE A 96 15.06 -1.22 4.70
N ILE A 97 14.60 -0.02 4.34
CA ILE A 97 14.28 0.33 2.94
C ILE A 97 15.50 0.11 2.03
N LYS A 98 16.69 0.50 2.47
CA LYS A 98 17.94 0.31 1.70
C LYS A 98 18.43 -1.14 1.60
N SER A 99 17.86 -2.05 2.40
CA SER A 99 18.28 -3.46 2.48
C SER A 99 17.42 -4.42 1.66
N ILE A 100 16.35 -3.90 1.04
CA ILE A 100 15.38 -4.65 0.23
C ILE A 100 15.81 -4.57 -1.23
#